data_AF-A0A4Q2X0W3-F1
#
_entry.id   AF-A0A4Q2X0W3-F1
#
_cell.length_a   1.000
_cell.length_b   1.000
_cell.length_c   1.000
_cell.angle_alpha   90.00
_cell.angle_beta   90.00
_cell.angle_gamma   90.00
#
_symmetry.space_group_name_H-M   'P 1'
#
loop_
_entity.id
_entity.type
_entity.pdbx_description
1 polymer ?
#
loop_
_entity_poly.entity_id
_entity_poly.type
_entity_poly.pdbx_seq_one_letter_code
_entity_poly.pdbx_strand_id
1 'polypeptide(L)'
;MERISRLVHACAASATLILAACASTGPAPVDDLSGDGARRAAAPVESVRGTPAGAGSHRVRAGDTLYSIAFRNGVDFRDLAAWNRIGPPYTIYVGQELQTQAPAGARVAAQPAPTTRHAPAAVAAKPPPVEPRATMPVPAPFESVEGAVTTRVPAPPAPAVPAPATPPPEPVAAPATPAPAASAVVGNVSWRWPADGTLVGTFAAGNPTRQGIDIGGNAGDPVRAAADGSVVYSGNGLIGYGELVIVKHNASYLSAYGHNRKRLVKEGDRVRAGQVIAEMGSSGANRDSLHFEIRRNGKPANPLEFLPRR
;
A
#
# COMPACT_ATOMS: atom_id res chain seq x y z
N MET A 1 -42.32 33.83 -36.76
CA MET A 1 -41.39 34.78 -36.09
C MET A 1 -42.10 36.12 -36.11
N GLU A 2 -42.33 36.84 -35.01
CA GLU A 2 -41.79 36.71 -33.65
C GLU A 2 -42.88 36.40 -32.60
N ARG A 3 -42.58 35.49 -31.66
CA ARG A 3 -43.34 35.33 -30.40
C ARG A 3 -42.54 36.02 -29.28
N ILE A 4 -42.47 37.35 -29.32
CA ILE A 4 -41.75 38.17 -28.36
C ILE A 4 -42.63 39.37 -27.98
N SER A 5 -42.51 39.87 -26.75
CA SER A 5 -43.08 41.15 -26.27
C SER A 5 -44.59 41.22 -25.97
N ARG A 6 -45.16 40.24 -25.24
CA ARG A 6 -46.41 40.42 -24.46
C ARG A 6 -46.48 39.55 -23.20
N LEU A 7 -45.84 39.98 -22.10
CA LEU A 7 -46.37 39.84 -20.72
C LEU A 7 -45.50 40.61 -19.69
N VAL A 8 -45.29 41.90 -19.96
CA VAL A 8 -44.68 42.85 -19.00
C VAL A 8 -45.81 43.78 -18.55
N HIS A 9 -46.15 43.72 -17.26
CA HIS A 9 -47.29 44.37 -16.57
C HIS A 9 -48.70 43.78 -16.79
N ALA A 10 -49.16 43.01 -15.80
CA ALA A 10 -50.59 42.88 -15.44
C ALA A 10 -50.71 42.55 -13.94
N CYS A 11 -51.51 43.33 -13.19
CA CYS A 11 -51.99 43.10 -11.81
C CYS A 11 -50.91 42.68 -10.77
N ALA A 12 -50.36 43.54 -9.92
CA ALA A 12 -50.90 44.72 -9.23
C ALA A 12 -52.14 44.43 -8.34
N ALA A 13 -51.90 44.48 -7.01
CA ALA A 13 -52.82 44.66 -5.87
C ALA A 13 -53.77 43.52 -5.42
N SER A 14 -53.56 43.08 -4.16
CA SER A 14 -54.51 42.58 -3.12
C SER A 14 -54.03 41.27 -2.47
N ALA A 15 -54.00 41.07 -1.14
CA ALA A 15 -54.14 42.00 0.00
C ALA A 15 -53.44 41.41 1.27
N THR A 16 -53.40 42.20 2.34
CA THR A 16 -52.55 42.13 3.55
C THR A 16 -53.02 41.15 4.68
N LEU A 17 -52.20 41.06 5.76
CA LEU A 17 -52.40 40.43 7.10
C LEU A 17 -52.12 38.90 7.19
N ILE A 18 -51.49 38.33 8.23
CA ILE A 18 -51.33 38.72 9.66
C ILE A 18 -49.86 38.53 10.17
N LEU A 19 -49.44 39.32 11.18
CA LEU A 19 -48.16 39.20 11.93
C LEU A 19 -48.20 38.18 13.10
N ALA A 20 -47.12 37.40 13.30
CA ALA A 20 -46.58 36.94 14.58
C ALA A 20 -45.14 36.38 14.34
N ALA A 21 -44.07 36.97 14.88
CA ALA A 21 -43.47 36.69 16.20
C ALA A 21 -42.80 35.29 16.28
N CYS A 22 -41.52 35.09 16.66
CA CYS A 22 -40.54 35.96 17.33
C CYS A 22 -39.12 35.82 16.75
N ALA A 23 -38.30 36.85 16.88
CA ALA A 23 -36.84 36.72 16.86
C ALA A 23 -36.33 36.35 18.27
N SER A 24 -35.37 35.44 18.38
CA SER A 24 -34.73 35.07 19.66
C SER A 24 -33.22 35.28 19.59
N THR A 25 -32.79 36.53 19.76
CA THR A 25 -31.38 36.88 20.00
C THR A 25 -31.20 37.08 21.50
N GLY A 26 -30.70 36.06 22.20
CA GLY A 26 -30.34 36.12 23.62
C GLY A 26 -28.90 35.64 23.81
N PRO A 27 -28.11 36.26 24.73
CA PRO A 27 -26.79 35.76 25.06
C PRO A 27 -26.90 34.38 25.74
N ALA A 28 -25.91 33.52 25.51
CA ALA A 28 -25.86 32.20 26.12
C ALA A 28 -25.72 32.30 27.65
N PRO A 29 -26.39 31.44 28.44
CA PRO A 29 -26.17 31.37 29.88
C PRO A 29 -24.75 30.87 30.15
N VAL A 30 -24.04 31.60 31.00
CA VAL A 30 -22.76 31.18 31.59
C VAL A 30 -23.02 30.74 33.03
N ASP A 31 -23.15 29.44 33.24
CA ASP A 31 -23.24 28.86 34.58
C ASP A 31 -21.84 28.69 35.16
N ASP A 32 -21.41 29.69 35.94
CA ASP A 32 -20.21 29.62 36.77
C ASP A 32 -20.47 28.74 38.00
N LEU A 33 -19.78 27.59 38.09
CA LEU A 33 -19.85 26.67 39.22
C LEU A 33 -18.45 26.29 39.71
N SER A 34 -17.86 27.16 40.53
CA SER A 34 -16.77 26.82 41.45
C SER A 34 -17.31 26.76 42.89
N GLY A 35 -17.28 25.60 43.54
CA GLY A 35 -17.77 25.46 44.92
C GLY A 35 -18.01 24.02 45.41
N ASP A 36 -16.90 23.32 45.69
CA ASP A 36 -16.73 22.18 46.62
C ASP A 36 -17.83 21.11 46.86
N GLY A 37 -17.43 19.85 46.65
CA GLY A 37 -17.26 18.96 47.81
C GLY A 37 -18.37 17.96 48.17
N ALA A 38 -18.68 16.99 47.31
CA ALA A 38 -19.34 15.75 47.75
C ALA A 38 -18.83 14.50 47.02
N ARG A 39 -18.32 13.51 47.76
CA ARG A 39 -17.85 12.23 47.23
C ARG A 39 -19.02 11.40 46.71
N ARG A 40 -19.02 11.02 45.42
CA ARG A 40 -19.81 9.89 44.91
C ARG A 40 -18.97 9.01 43.98
N ALA A 41 -19.19 7.70 44.10
CA ALA A 41 -18.42 6.67 43.40
C ALA A 41 -18.74 6.64 41.91
N ALA A 42 -17.77 6.21 41.11
CA ALA A 42 -17.92 6.06 39.66
C ALA A 42 -18.96 4.98 39.32
N ALA A 43 -20.01 5.38 38.59
CA ALA A 43 -20.85 4.46 37.83
C ALA A 43 -20.24 4.28 36.41
N PRO A 44 -20.38 3.13 35.75
CA PRO A 44 -19.77 2.91 34.44
C PRO A 44 -20.49 3.72 33.36
N VAL A 45 -19.73 4.49 32.57
CA VAL A 45 -20.26 5.15 31.37
C VAL A 45 -20.55 4.10 30.29
N GLU A 46 -21.82 3.80 30.10
CA GLU A 46 -22.27 2.90 29.05
C GLU A 46 -21.99 3.54 27.69
N SER A 47 -21.04 2.96 26.94
CA SER A 47 -20.63 3.51 25.65
C SER A 47 -21.76 3.35 24.64
N VAL A 48 -22.47 4.45 24.37
CA VAL A 48 -23.43 4.55 23.27
C VAL A 48 -22.70 4.28 21.95
N ARG A 49 -22.76 3.03 21.50
CA ARG A 49 -22.23 2.64 20.19
C ARG A 49 -23.14 3.25 19.14
N GLY A 50 -22.65 4.28 18.45
CA GLY A 50 -23.22 4.69 17.17
C GLY A 50 -23.22 3.50 16.23
N THR A 51 -24.41 3.05 15.83
CA THR A 51 -24.60 2.04 14.79
C THR A 51 -23.98 2.55 13.48
N PRO A 52 -23.00 1.86 12.88
CA PRO A 52 -22.53 2.22 11.55
C PRO A 52 -23.69 2.01 10.56
N ALA A 53 -24.05 3.05 9.82
CA ALA A 53 -25.10 2.97 8.82
C ALA A 53 -24.63 2.17 7.60
N GLY A 54 -25.48 1.22 7.16
CA GLY A 54 -25.35 0.52 5.88
C GLY A 54 -24.26 -0.54 5.82
N ALA A 55 -24.63 -1.75 5.41
CA ALA A 55 -23.68 -2.81 5.09
C ALA A 55 -22.74 -2.34 3.98
N GLY A 56 -21.47 -2.12 4.31
CA GLY A 56 -20.45 -1.70 3.36
C GLY A 56 -20.25 -2.78 2.30
N SER A 57 -20.65 -2.49 1.07
CA SER A 57 -20.34 -3.30 -0.11
C SER A 57 -19.49 -2.50 -1.09
N HIS A 58 -18.59 -3.20 -1.79
CA HIS A 58 -17.73 -2.62 -2.82
C HIS A 58 -17.78 -3.46 -4.09
N ARG A 59 -18.23 -2.83 -5.18
CA ARG A 59 -18.09 -3.37 -6.53
C ARG A 59 -16.65 -3.22 -7.02
N VAL A 60 -15.97 -4.35 -7.18
CA VAL A 60 -14.59 -4.44 -7.70
C VAL A 60 -14.47 -3.74 -9.04
N ARG A 61 -13.48 -2.84 -9.17
CA ARG A 61 -13.19 -2.08 -10.38
C ARG A 61 -11.89 -2.56 -11.01
N ALA A 62 -11.63 -2.17 -12.26
CA ALA A 62 -10.34 -2.40 -12.88
C ALA A 62 -9.22 -1.74 -12.04
N GLY A 63 -8.16 -2.51 -11.74
CA GLY A 63 -7.06 -2.07 -10.88
C GLY A 63 -7.30 -2.13 -9.37
N ASP A 64 -8.46 -2.63 -8.90
CA ASP A 64 -8.59 -3.05 -7.50
C ASP A 64 -7.93 -4.43 -7.28
N THR A 65 -7.33 -4.62 -6.11
CA THR A 65 -6.87 -5.91 -5.60
C THR A 65 -7.58 -6.17 -4.27
N LEU A 66 -7.66 -7.42 -3.80
CA LEU A 66 -8.27 -7.69 -2.49
C LEU A 66 -7.53 -6.91 -1.37
N TYR A 67 -6.22 -6.72 -1.55
CA TYR A 67 -5.38 -5.92 -0.66
C TYR A 67 -5.71 -4.43 -0.73
N SER A 68 -5.90 -3.81 -1.91
CA SER A 68 -6.25 -2.40 -2.00
C SER A 68 -7.64 -2.08 -1.45
N ILE A 69 -8.62 -2.98 -1.65
CA ILE A 69 -9.97 -2.84 -1.11
C ILE A 69 -9.93 -2.96 0.43
N ALA A 70 -9.25 -3.98 0.97
CA ALA A 70 -9.08 -4.14 2.41
C ALA A 70 -8.38 -2.93 3.04
N PHE A 71 -7.30 -2.46 2.40
CA PHE A 71 -6.53 -1.30 2.82
C PHE A 71 -7.38 -0.02 2.84
N ARG A 72 -8.16 0.25 1.78
CA ARG A 72 -9.07 1.41 1.70
C ARG A 72 -10.14 1.39 2.80
N ASN A 73 -10.61 0.21 3.21
CA ASN A 73 -11.63 0.04 4.25
C ASN A 73 -11.04 -0.11 5.68
N GLY A 74 -9.71 -0.11 5.84
CA GLY A 74 -9.07 -0.28 7.15
C GLY A 74 -9.25 -1.66 7.79
N VAL A 75 -9.54 -2.69 6.98
CA VAL A 75 -9.75 -4.07 7.41
C VAL A 75 -8.58 -4.96 7.01
N ASP A 76 -8.44 -6.12 7.66
CA ASP A 76 -7.46 -7.11 7.23
C ASP A 76 -7.91 -7.81 5.94
N PHE A 77 -6.97 -8.04 5.01
CA PHE A 77 -7.30 -8.67 3.72
C PHE A 77 -7.81 -10.11 3.90
N ARG A 78 -7.43 -10.82 4.97
CA ARG A 78 -7.89 -12.18 5.26
C ARG A 78 -9.31 -12.16 5.83
N ASP A 79 -9.66 -11.15 6.62
CA ASP A 79 -11.02 -10.97 7.13
C ASP A 79 -11.96 -10.63 5.97
N LEU A 80 -11.54 -9.69 5.10
CA LEU A 80 -12.26 -9.40 3.84
C LEU A 80 -12.40 -10.65 2.96
N ALA A 81 -11.34 -11.46 2.85
CA ALA A 81 -11.38 -12.72 2.12
C ALA A 81 -12.41 -13.69 2.74
N ALA A 82 -12.41 -13.84 4.06
CA ALA A 82 -13.27 -14.76 4.80
C ALA A 82 -14.76 -14.38 4.67
N TRP A 83 -15.11 -13.10 4.84
CA TRP A 83 -16.49 -12.61 4.67
C TRP A 83 -17.04 -12.87 3.27
N ASN A 84 -16.16 -12.92 2.26
CA ASN A 84 -16.52 -13.13 0.85
C ASN A 84 -16.21 -14.55 0.33
N ARG A 85 -15.75 -15.46 1.21
CA ARG A 85 -15.34 -16.86 0.89
C ARG A 85 -14.27 -16.96 -0.22
N ILE A 86 -13.33 -16.02 -0.24
CA ILE A 86 -12.22 -15.97 -1.20
C ILE A 86 -11.01 -16.70 -0.61
N GLY A 87 -10.56 -17.77 -1.27
CA GLY A 87 -9.32 -18.47 -0.91
C GLY A 87 -8.07 -17.87 -1.60
N PRO A 88 -6.85 -18.23 -1.17
CA PRO A 88 -5.64 -18.04 -1.98
C PRO A 88 -5.83 -18.62 -3.39
N PRO A 89 -5.35 -17.95 -4.46
CA PRO A 89 -4.44 -16.81 -4.49
C PRO A 89 -5.11 -15.42 -4.32
N TYR A 90 -6.34 -15.35 -3.79
CA TYR A 90 -7.09 -14.12 -3.52
C TYR A 90 -7.56 -13.35 -4.77
N THR A 91 -7.81 -14.08 -5.86
CA THR A 91 -8.36 -13.55 -7.11
C THR A 91 -9.76 -12.95 -6.90
N ILE A 92 -9.97 -11.77 -7.47
CA ILE A 92 -11.25 -11.08 -7.57
C ILE A 92 -11.49 -10.64 -9.01
N TYR A 93 -12.75 -10.48 -9.40
CA TYR A 93 -13.14 -10.12 -10.76
C TYR A 93 -13.83 -8.77 -10.83
N VAL A 94 -13.57 -7.98 -11.89
CA VAL A 94 -14.25 -6.70 -12.11
C VAL A 94 -15.76 -6.91 -12.16
N GLY A 95 -16.52 -6.07 -11.44
CA GLY A 95 -17.97 -6.19 -11.30
C GLY A 95 -18.45 -7.09 -10.15
N GLN A 96 -17.55 -7.87 -9.52
CA GLN A 96 -17.86 -8.65 -8.31
C GLN A 96 -18.21 -7.70 -7.15
N GLU A 97 -19.26 -8.04 -6.39
CA GLU A 97 -19.59 -7.34 -5.14
C GLU A 97 -18.87 -8.01 -3.95
N LEU A 98 -18.20 -7.21 -3.13
CA LEU A 98 -17.53 -7.65 -1.90
C LEU A 98 -18.14 -6.97 -0.68
N GLN A 99 -18.48 -7.74 0.35
CA GLN A 99 -18.80 -7.24 1.69
C GLN A 99 -17.51 -6.71 2.33
N THR A 100 -17.43 -5.40 2.59
CA THR A 100 -16.25 -4.75 3.20
C THR A 100 -16.37 -4.55 4.71
N GLN A 101 -17.45 -5.06 5.31
CA GLN A 101 -17.70 -5.06 6.75
C GLN A 101 -18.03 -6.47 7.24
N ALA A 102 -17.81 -6.71 8.53
CA ALA A 102 -18.13 -7.99 9.15
C ALA A 102 -19.64 -8.28 9.08
N PRO A 103 -20.07 -9.47 8.61
CA PRO A 103 -21.48 -9.83 8.56
C PRO A 103 -22.08 -9.87 9.96
N ALA A 104 -23.33 -9.44 10.11
CA ALA A 104 -24.01 -9.39 11.39
C ALA A 104 -24.02 -10.78 12.06
N GLY A 105 -23.41 -10.88 13.25
CA GLY A 105 -23.18 -12.15 13.96
C GLY A 105 -21.70 -12.57 14.02
N ALA A 106 -20.84 -12.07 13.13
CA ALA A 106 -19.40 -12.21 13.25
C ALA A 106 -18.85 -11.32 14.38
N ARG A 107 -18.97 -11.80 15.63
CA ARG A 107 -18.19 -11.24 16.75
C ARG A 107 -16.72 -11.36 16.38
N VAL A 108 -16.08 -10.22 16.12
CA VAL A 108 -14.61 -10.14 16.07
C VAL A 108 -14.12 -10.65 17.42
N ALA A 109 -13.57 -11.86 17.43
CA ALA A 109 -12.98 -12.41 18.64
C ALA A 109 -11.82 -11.48 19.03
N ALA A 110 -11.99 -10.74 20.12
CA ALA A 110 -10.90 -10.00 20.73
C ALA A 110 -9.81 -11.03 21.05
N GLN A 111 -8.72 -10.98 20.29
CA GLN A 111 -7.70 -12.01 20.34
C GLN A 111 -7.11 -12.00 21.77
N PRO A 112 -7.20 -13.12 22.52
CA PRO A 112 -6.71 -13.14 23.89
C PRO A 112 -5.21 -12.87 23.89
N ALA A 113 -4.74 -12.14 24.91
CA ALA A 113 -3.32 -11.88 25.11
C ALA A 113 -2.55 -13.21 25.17
N PRO A 114 -1.30 -13.26 24.66
CA PRO A 114 -0.55 -14.50 24.56
C PRO A 114 -0.17 -15.03 25.95
N THR A 115 -0.95 -15.99 26.45
CA THR A 115 -0.56 -16.79 27.61
C THR A 115 0.49 -17.80 27.19
N THR A 116 1.73 -17.56 27.60
CA THR A 116 2.84 -18.51 27.43
C THR A 116 2.58 -19.78 28.22
N ARG A 117 2.16 -20.85 27.53
CA ARG A 117 2.18 -22.22 28.08
C ARG A 117 3.16 -23.08 27.27
N HIS A 118 4.31 -23.33 27.88
CA HIS A 118 5.27 -24.32 27.39
C HIS A 118 4.75 -25.75 27.57
N ALA A 119 5.19 -26.64 26.66
CA ALA A 119 5.43 -28.10 26.78
C ALA A 119 4.77 -28.93 25.65
N PRO A 120 5.36 -30.07 25.26
CA PRO A 120 6.79 -30.36 25.07
C PRO A 120 7.07 -30.89 23.64
N ALA A 121 8.23 -31.52 23.41
CA ALA A 121 8.78 -31.86 22.09
C ALA A 121 8.42 -33.28 21.55
N ALA A 122 8.86 -33.54 20.29
CA ALA A 122 8.71 -34.78 19.49
C ALA A 122 7.28 -35.03 18.94
N VAL A 123 7.07 -35.55 17.73
CA VAL A 123 7.84 -36.58 16.99
C VAL A 123 8.18 -36.16 15.55
N ALA A 124 9.31 -36.64 15.04
CA ALA A 124 9.77 -36.39 13.67
C ALA A 124 8.97 -37.20 12.61
N ALA A 125 8.47 -36.52 11.58
CA ALA A 125 7.94 -37.13 10.38
C ALA A 125 8.93 -36.96 9.21
N LYS A 126 9.43 -38.08 8.68
CA LYS A 126 10.35 -38.15 7.54
C LYS A 126 9.62 -37.73 6.25
N PRO A 127 10.18 -36.83 5.41
CA PRO A 127 9.57 -36.48 4.13
C PRO A 127 9.63 -37.67 3.14
N PRO A 128 8.61 -37.87 2.29
CA PRO A 128 8.64 -38.88 1.23
C PRO A 128 9.63 -38.48 0.11
N PRO A 129 10.14 -39.44 -0.69
CA PRO A 129 11.07 -39.15 -1.78
C PRO A 129 10.41 -38.32 -2.89
N VAL A 130 11.17 -37.38 -3.46
CA VAL A 130 10.77 -36.64 -4.67
C VAL A 130 11.33 -37.38 -5.88
N GLU A 131 10.47 -37.97 -6.70
CA GLU A 131 10.89 -38.55 -7.99
C GLU A 131 11.19 -37.43 -9.01
N PRO A 132 12.28 -37.51 -9.78
CA PRO A 132 12.61 -36.51 -10.79
C PRO A 132 11.69 -36.64 -12.00
N ARG A 133 10.86 -35.62 -12.25
CA ARG A 133 9.97 -35.58 -13.42
C ARG A 133 10.76 -35.28 -14.69
N ALA A 134 10.59 -36.13 -15.70
CA ALA A 134 11.35 -36.11 -16.94
C ALA A 134 11.23 -34.82 -17.74
N THR A 135 12.34 -34.42 -18.36
CA THR A 135 12.45 -33.35 -19.36
C THR A 135 11.70 -33.73 -20.64
N MET A 136 10.90 -32.81 -21.19
CA MET A 136 10.39 -32.93 -22.56
C MET A 136 11.48 -32.49 -23.55
N PRO A 137 11.68 -33.19 -24.69
CA PRO A 137 12.64 -32.78 -25.70
C PRO A 137 12.11 -31.62 -26.55
N VAL A 138 12.98 -30.66 -26.85
CA VAL A 138 12.73 -29.62 -27.86
C VAL A 138 13.03 -30.21 -29.24
N PRO A 139 12.11 -30.16 -30.23
CA PRO A 139 12.41 -30.59 -31.59
C PRO A 139 13.33 -29.59 -32.30
N ALA A 140 14.34 -30.11 -32.99
CA ALA A 140 15.21 -29.31 -33.84
C ALA A 140 14.50 -28.86 -35.14
N PRO A 141 14.83 -27.68 -35.70
CA PRO A 141 14.49 -27.36 -37.08
C PRO A 141 15.34 -28.17 -38.07
N PHE A 142 14.69 -28.48 -39.18
CA PHE A 142 15.10 -29.36 -40.27
C PHE A 142 16.11 -28.73 -41.24
N GLU A 143 16.74 -29.62 -42.01
CA GLU A 143 17.74 -29.35 -43.04
C GLU A 143 17.26 -28.44 -44.19
N SER A 144 18.19 -27.60 -44.64
CA SER A 144 18.74 -27.50 -46.00
C SER A 144 17.82 -27.65 -47.23
N VAL A 145 17.82 -26.60 -48.07
CA VAL A 145 17.70 -26.70 -49.54
C VAL A 145 18.70 -25.76 -50.22
N GLU A 146 19.14 -26.15 -51.42
CA GLU A 146 20.35 -25.68 -52.11
C GLU A 146 20.15 -24.48 -53.05
N GLY A 147 21.24 -23.97 -53.67
CA GLY A 147 21.20 -23.11 -54.88
C GLY A 147 21.85 -21.73 -54.72
N ALA A 148 23.17 -21.58 -54.57
CA ALA A 148 24.20 -21.64 -55.62
C ALA A 148 24.23 -20.46 -56.63
N VAL A 149 25.19 -19.52 -56.45
CA VAL A 149 25.75 -18.64 -57.51
C VAL A 149 27.26 -18.46 -57.30
N THR A 150 28.03 -18.29 -58.38
CA THR A 150 29.51 -18.36 -58.45
C THR A 150 30.05 -17.29 -59.43
N THR A 151 31.32 -16.84 -59.49
CA THR A 151 32.63 -17.20 -58.88
C THR A 151 33.42 -15.91 -58.53
N ARG A 152 34.44 -15.97 -57.66
CA ARG A 152 35.88 -15.75 -58.03
C ARG A 152 36.86 -15.62 -56.86
N VAL A 153 38.06 -16.13 -57.13
CA VAL A 153 39.34 -16.21 -56.37
C VAL A 153 40.44 -16.01 -57.45
N PRO A 154 41.72 -15.61 -57.21
CA PRO A 154 42.48 -15.34 -55.95
C PRO A 154 43.21 -13.96 -55.90
N ALA A 155 43.89 -13.66 -54.78
CA ALA A 155 45.34 -13.32 -54.72
C ALA A 155 45.84 -12.88 -53.32
N PRO A 156 46.81 -13.58 -52.69
CA PRO A 156 47.83 -13.04 -51.78
C PRO A 156 49.16 -12.80 -52.55
N PRO A 157 50.26 -12.21 -51.99
CA PRO A 157 50.55 -11.92 -50.58
C PRO A 157 51.21 -10.53 -50.26
N ALA A 158 51.36 -10.19 -48.97
CA ALA A 158 52.60 -9.66 -48.35
C ALA A 158 52.39 -9.36 -46.85
N PRO A 159 53.39 -9.54 -45.96
CA PRO A 159 53.25 -9.31 -44.52
C PRO A 159 53.63 -7.87 -44.12
N ALA A 160 52.85 -7.26 -43.21
CA ALA A 160 53.15 -5.94 -42.64
C ALA A 160 52.94 -5.91 -41.12
N VAL A 161 54.07 -5.91 -40.40
CA VAL A 161 54.35 -5.37 -39.04
C VAL A 161 53.34 -5.64 -37.91
N PRO A 162 53.75 -6.29 -36.78
CA PRO A 162 52.94 -6.30 -35.57
C PRO A 162 52.88 -4.90 -34.95
N ALA A 163 51.66 -4.36 -34.77
CA ALA A 163 51.45 -3.17 -33.97
C ALA A 163 51.75 -3.46 -32.48
N PRO A 164 52.28 -2.49 -31.71
CA PRO A 164 52.56 -2.68 -30.29
C PRO A 164 51.26 -2.95 -29.51
N ALA A 165 51.29 -3.96 -28.65
CA ALA A 165 50.15 -4.36 -27.85
C ALA A 165 49.76 -3.24 -26.85
N THR A 166 48.50 -2.81 -26.91
CA THR A 166 47.88 -1.99 -25.87
C THR A 166 47.94 -2.75 -24.53
N PRO A 167 48.34 -2.12 -23.41
CA PRO A 167 48.27 -2.78 -22.11
C PRO A 167 46.81 -3.16 -21.79
N PRO A 168 46.57 -4.28 -21.08
CA PRO A 168 45.22 -4.64 -20.64
C PRO A 168 44.56 -3.51 -19.84
N PRO A 169 43.24 -3.32 -19.95
CA PRO A 169 42.55 -2.33 -19.13
C PRO A 169 42.72 -2.69 -17.65
N GLU A 170 43.10 -1.70 -16.84
CA GLU A 170 43.17 -1.86 -15.39
C GLU A 170 41.82 -2.37 -14.85
N PRO A 171 41.81 -3.23 -13.81
CA PRO A 171 40.56 -3.68 -13.21
C PRO A 171 39.77 -2.48 -12.68
N VAL A 172 38.72 -2.11 -13.41
CA VAL A 172 37.76 -1.08 -12.98
C VAL A 172 37.27 -1.51 -11.60
N ALA A 173 37.58 -0.70 -10.59
CA ALA A 173 37.26 -1.01 -9.21
C ALA A 173 35.78 -1.37 -9.09
N ALA A 174 35.49 -2.58 -8.60
CA ALA A 174 34.12 -3.03 -8.40
C ALA A 174 33.39 -1.98 -7.54
N PRO A 175 32.14 -1.59 -7.90
CA PRO A 175 31.42 -0.57 -7.16
C PRO A 175 31.35 -0.98 -5.69
N ALA A 176 31.90 -0.15 -4.82
CA ALA A 176 32.03 -0.45 -3.41
C ALA A 176 30.66 -0.82 -2.83
N THR A 177 30.54 -2.05 -2.31
CA THR A 177 29.32 -2.53 -1.66
C THR A 177 28.94 -1.52 -0.57
N PRO A 178 27.81 -0.80 -0.69
CA PRO A 178 27.43 0.16 0.34
C PRO A 178 27.24 -0.59 1.66
N ALA A 179 27.74 0.00 2.75
CA ALA A 179 27.69 -0.62 4.06
C ALA A 179 26.26 -1.11 4.38
N PRO A 180 26.10 -2.30 5.00
CA PRO A 180 24.79 -2.86 5.26
C PRO A 180 23.98 -1.91 6.15
N ALA A 181 22.95 -1.30 5.57
CA ALA A 181 22.11 -0.35 6.29
C ALA A 181 21.46 -1.02 7.50
N ALA A 182 21.39 -0.28 8.61
CA ALA A 182 20.82 -0.75 9.86
C ALA A 182 19.44 -1.38 9.63
N SER A 183 19.19 -2.52 10.29
CA SER A 183 17.96 -3.30 10.17
C SER A 183 17.51 -3.76 11.56
N ALA A 184 16.20 -3.76 11.81
CA ALA A 184 15.61 -4.13 13.10
C ALA A 184 14.62 -5.30 12.94
N VAL A 185 14.79 -6.38 13.69
CA VAL A 185 13.94 -7.57 13.55
C VAL A 185 12.72 -7.48 14.46
N VAL A 186 11.53 -7.30 13.87
CA VAL A 186 10.25 -7.23 14.59
C VAL A 186 9.21 -8.09 13.89
N GLY A 187 8.62 -9.04 14.62
CA GLY A 187 7.58 -9.93 14.07
C GLY A 187 8.07 -10.86 12.95
N ASN A 188 9.30 -11.36 13.07
CA ASN A 188 10.00 -12.18 12.08
C ASN A 188 10.22 -11.49 10.70
N VAL A 189 10.21 -10.16 10.69
CA VAL A 189 10.55 -9.33 9.51
C VAL A 189 11.74 -8.45 9.88
N SER A 190 12.73 -8.35 9.00
CA SER A 190 13.92 -7.50 9.19
C SER A 190 13.68 -6.14 8.53
N TRP A 191 13.44 -5.12 9.34
CA TRP A 191 12.94 -3.81 8.90
C TRP A 191 14.04 -2.79 8.64
N ARG A 192 13.98 -2.29 7.41
CA ARG A 192 14.60 -1.15 6.71
C ARG A 192 14.07 0.23 7.02
N TRP A 193 14.91 1.25 7.19
CA TRP A 193 14.50 2.58 6.71
C TRP A 193 14.24 2.52 5.18
N PRO A 194 13.06 2.97 4.70
CA PRO A 194 12.66 2.83 3.29
C PRO A 194 13.17 3.98 2.40
N ALA A 195 13.54 5.11 2.99
CA ALA A 195 14.17 6.23 2.33
C ALA A 195 15.14 6.90 3.32
N ASP A 196 16.18 7.50 2.78
CA ASP A 196 17.05 8.42 3.50
C ASP A 196 16.33 9.78 3.63
N GLY A 197 16.59 10.53 4.70
CA GLY A 197 15.96 11.85 4.90
C GLY A 197 15.45 12.13 6.33
N THR A 198 14.83 13.29 6.51
CA THR A 198 14.33 13.77 7.80
C THR A 198 12.88 13.36 8.04
N LEU A 199 12.49 13.21 9.31
CA LEU A 199 11.10 12.93 9.68
C LEU A 199 10.30 14.23 9.65
N VAL A 200 9.37 14.35 8.71
CA VAL A 200 8.57 15.56 8.47
C VAL A 200 7.07 15.36 8.76
N GLY A 201 6.69 14.15 9.18
CA GLY A 201 5.36 13.79 9.66
C GLY A 201 5.39 12.53 10.52
N THR A 202 4.51 12.48 11.53
CA THR A 202 4.46 11.37 12.49
C THR A 202 3.07 10.76 12.60
N PHE A 203 3.06 9.45 12.87
CA PHE A 203 1.87 8.65 13.13
C PHE A 203 1.03 9.21 14.28
N ALA A 204 -0.30 9.14 14.15
CA ALA A 204 -1.23 9.40 15.24
C ALA A 204 -2.34 8.33 15.24
N ALA A 205 -2.39 7.54 16.32
CA ALA A 205 -3.34 6.45 16.45
C ALA A 205 -4.79 6.92 16.31
N GLY A 206 -5.58 6.22 15.49
CA GLY A 206 -6.99 6.56 15.23
C GLY A 206 -7.21 7.74 14.27
N ASN A 207 -6.16 8.45 13.83
CA ASN A 207 -6.30 9.55 12.88
C ASN A 207 -6.20 9.03 11.42
N PRO A 208 -7.25 9.18 10.59
CA PRO A 208 -7.25 8.67 9.22
C PRO A 208 -6.28 9.40 8.27
N THR A 209 -5.81 10.61 8.60
CA THR A 209 -4.83 11.36 7.79
C THR A 209 -3.39 11.19 8.27
N ARG A 210 -3.16 10.44 9.36
CA ARG A 210 -1.82 10.24 9.98
C ARG A 210 -1.56 8.77 10.32
N GLN A 211 -1.85 7.91 9.34
CA GLN A 211 -1.73 6.44 9.46
C GLN A 211 -0.29 5.91 9.32
N GLY A 212 0.66 6.76 8.91
CA GLY A 212 2.08 6.43 8.75
C GLY A 212 3.01 7.54 9.24
N ILE A 213 4.24 7.53 8.75
CA ILE A 213 5.22 8.61 8.88
C ILE A 213 5.53 9.22 7.52
N ASP A 214 5.97 10.48 7.51
CA ASP A 214 6.43 11.14 6.29
C ASP A 214 7.94 11.39 6.39
N ILE A 215 8.69 10.93 5.38
CA ILE A 215 10.15 11.10 5.26
C ILE A 215 10.40 12.10 4.14
N GLY A 216 11.00 13.24 4.48
CA GLY A 216 11.29 14.32 3.55
C GLY A 216 12.54 14.02 2.74
N GLY A 217 12.49 14.34 1.44
CA GLY A 217 13.57 14.17 0.48
C GLY A 217 13.28 14.98 -0.78
N ASN A 218 13.88 14.59 -1.91
CA ASN A 218 13.77 15.29 -3.18
C ASN A 218 13.01 14.43 -4.21
N ALA A 219 12.34 15.06 -5.18
CA ALA A 219 11.75 14.36 -6.31
C ALA A 219 12.81 13.51 -7.06
N GLY A 220 12.67 12.19 -6.98
CA GLY A 220 13.57 11.21 -7.59
C GLY A 220 14.43 10.41 -6.63
N ASP A 221 14.45 10.76 -5.34
CA ASP A 221 15.22 10.00 -4.36
C ASP A 221 14.71 8.54 -4.29
N PRO A 222 15.61 7.55 -4.13
CA PRO A 222 15.26 6.14 -4.27
C PRO A 222 14.42 5.65 -3.08
N VAL A 223 13.16 5.30 -3.33
CA VAL A 223 12.30 4.63 -2.35
C VAL A 223 12.55 3.12 -2.41
N ARG A 224 12.91 2.55 -1.26
CA ARG A 224 13.37 1.17 -1.10
C ARG A 224 12.38 0.35 -0.30
N ALA A 225 12.25 -0.93 -0.64
CA ALA A 225 11.49 -1.87 0.17
C ALA A 225 12.08 -1.97 1.58
N ALA A 226 11.26 -1.71 2.60
CA ALA A 226 11.66 -1.78 3.99
C ALA A 226 12.04 -3.21 4.41
N ALA A 227 11.44 -4.25 3.82
CA ALA A 227 11.79 -5.63 4.09
C ALA A 227 11.50 -6.52 2.87
N ASP A 228 11.98 -7.77 2.91
CA ASP A 228 11.66 -8.79 1.90
C ASP A 228 10.15 -9.02 1.81
N GLY A 229 9.61 -9.19 0.60
CA GLY A 229 8.18 -9.42 0.43
C GLY A 229 7.71 -9.58 -1.00
N SER A 230 6.39 -9.56 -1.17
CA SER A 230 5.69 -9.59 -2.45
C SER A 230 4.89 -8.32 -2.63
N VAL A 231 4.98 -7.68 -3.80
CA VAL A 231 4.13 -6.53 -4.14
C VAL A 231 2.71 -7.02 -4.35
N VAL A 232 1.77 -6.51 -3.55
CA VAL A 232 0.33 -6.86 -3.59
C VAL A 232 -0.56 -5.71 -4.09
N TYR A 233 0.06 -4.57 -4.37
CA TYR A 233 -0.54 -3.45 -5.06
C TYR A 233 0.56 -2.55 -5.66
N SER A 234 0.35 -2.07 -6.88
CA SER A 234 1.17 -1.03 -7.51
C SER A 234 0.27 -0.20 -8.42
N GLY A 235 -0.19 0.97 -7.96
CA GLY A 235 -1.23 1.75 -8.63
C GLY A 235 -1.55 3.07 -7.93
N ASN A 236 -2.55 3.79 -8.41
CA ASN A 236 -2.97 5.11 -7.91
C ASN A 236 -4.48 5.19 -7.57
N GLY A 237 -5.15 4.05 -7.51
CA GLY A 237 -6.57 3.92 -7.17
C GLY A 237 -6.91 4.08 -5.68
N LEU A 238 -5.93 4.39 -4.82
CA LEU A 238 -6.16 4.75 -3.43
C LEU A 238 -5.98 6.27 -3.26
N ILE A 239 -7.12 6.94 -3.12
CA ILE A 239 -7.20 8.38 -2.87
C ILE A 239 -6.41 8.73 -1.60
N GLY A 240 -5.66 9.82 -1.64
CA GLY A 240 -4.80 10.29 -0.54
C GLY A 240 -3.38 9.72 -0.55
N TYR A 241 -3.09 8.66 -1.32
CA TYR A 241 -1.75 8.04 -1.36
C TYR A 241 -0.95 8.33 -2.64
N GLY A 242 -1.59 8.90 -3.67
CA GLY A 242 -0.94 9.15 -4.96
C GLY A 242 -0.49 7.86 -5.66
N GLU A 243 0.71 7.89 -6.25
CA GLU A 243 1.35 6.69 -6.76
C GLU A 243 1.81 5.80 -5.60
N LEU A 244 1.09 4.70 -5.36
CA LEU A 244 1.25 3.82 -4.20
C LEU A 244 1.80 2.45 -4.58
N VAL A 245 2.74 1.94 -3.76
CA VAL A 245 3.13 0.53 -3.73
C VAL A 245 2.74 -0.06 -2.37
N ILE A 246 2.19 -1.28 -2.33
CA ILE A 246 1.99 -2.04 -1.08
C ILE A 246 2.74 -3.37 -1.17
N VAL A 247 3.58 -3.64 -0.18
CA VAL A 247 4.37 -4.87 -0.06
C VAL A 247 3.86 -5.70 1.11
N LYS A 248 3.59 -6.98 0.85
CA LYS A 248 3.27 -7.99 1.86
C LYS A 248 4.55 -8.71 2.29
N HIS A 249 4.87 -8.63 3.58
CA HIS A 249 6.05 -9.29 4.15
C HIS A 249 5.71 -10.68 4.70
N ASN A 250 4.58 -10.81 5.39
CA ASN A 250 4.08 -12.10 5.86
C ASN A 250 2.54 -12.09 6.02
N ALA A 251 1.99 -12.97 6.85
CA ALA A 251 0.54 -13.07 7.08
C ALA A 251 -0.05 -11.92 7.93
N SER A 252 0.79 -11.17 8.66
CA SER A 252 0.38 -10.10 9.58
C SER A 252 0.86 -8.72 9.16
N TYR A 253 1.97 -8.61 8.42
CA TYR A 253 2.59 -7.32 8.10
C TYR A 253 2.52 -6.96 6.61
N LEU A 254 1.95 -5.78 6.36
CA LEU A 254 2.04 -5.04 5.09
C LEU A 254 2.82 -3.74 5.34
N SER A 255 3.52 -3.25 4.32
CA SER A 255 4.00 -1.87 4.27
C SER A 255 3.50 -1.16 3.01
N ALA A 256 3.29 0.15 3.12
CA ALA A 256 2.78 1.00 2.06
C ALA A 256 3.72 2.19 1.82
N TYR A 257 3.94 2.52 0.55
CA TYR A 257 4.88 3.54 0.08
C TYR A 257 4.11 4.48 -0.83
N GLY A 258 3.67 5.62 -0.32
CA GLY A 258 2.84 6.62 -1.02
C GLY A 258 3.63 7.83 -1.50
N HIS A 259 2.94 8.70 -2.24
CA HIS A 259 3.42 9.97 -2.80
C HIS A 259 4.58 9.87 -3.80
N ASN A 260 4.91 8.68 -4.29
CA ASN A 260 5.98 8.49 -5.28
C ASN A 260 5.70 9.32 -6.55
N ARG A 261 6.74 9.68 -7.32
CA ARG A 261 6.54 10.21 -8.68
C ARG A 261 6.41 9.10 -9.73
N LYS A 262 6.97 7.92 -9.43
CA LYS A 262 7.05 6.78 -10.36
C LYS A 262 7.24 5.48 -9.58
N ARG A 263 6.51 4.44 -9.97
CA ARG A 263 6.65 3.06 -9.46
C ARG A 263 7.61 2.28 -10.37
N LEU A 264 8.49 1.47 -9.80
CA LEU A 264 9.49 0.65 -10.52
C LEU A 264 9.19 -0.86 -10.43
N VAL A 265 8.12 -1.23 -9.72
CA VAL A 265 7.64 -2.61 -9.55
C VAL A 265 6.15 -2.68 -9.85
N LYS A 266 5.67 -3.87 -10.24
CA LYS A 266 4.25 -4.19 -10.51
C LYS A 266 3.73 -5.17 -9.46
N GLU A 267 2.41 -5.36 -9.44
CA GLU A 267 1.78 -6.41 -8.64
C GLU A 267 2.33 -7.80 -9.01
N GLY A 268 2.56 -8.64 -8.00
CA GLY A 268 3.13 -9.98 -8.15
C GLY A 268 4.66 -10.05 -8.09
N ASP A 269 5.37 -8.92 -8.22
CA ASP A 269 6.84 -8.91 -8.10
C ASP A 269 7.30 -9.28 -6.69
N ARG A 270 8.39 -10.05 -6.58
CA ARG A 270 9.12 -10.24 -5.32
C ARG A 270 10.15 -9.14 -5.16
N VAL A 271 10.24 -8.58 -3.97
CA VAL A 271 11.19 -7.51 -3.61
C VAL A 271 12.05 -7.93 -2.42
N ARG A 272 13.31 -7.49 -2.41
CA ARG A 272 14.25 -7.68 -1.29
C ARG A 272 14.40 -6.40 -0.46
N ALA A 273 14.71 -6.54 0.82
CA ALA A 273 15.02 -5.41 1.70
C ALA A 273 16.11 -4.51 1.11
N GLY A 274 15.82 -3.22 0.92
CA GLY A 274 16.73 -2.24 0.30
C GLY A 274 16.69 -2.14 -1.24
N GLN A 275 15.99 -3.05 -1.92
CA GLN A 275 15.72 -2.94 -3.36
C GLN A 275 14.91 -1.67 -3.63
N VAL A 276 15.30 -0.89 -4.64
CA VAL A 276 14.54 0.29 -5.07
C VAL A 276 13.25 -0.17 -5.74
N ILE A 277 12.11 0.34 -5.28
CA ILE A 277 10.76 -0.03 -5.73
C ILE A 277 9.99 1.15 -6.34
N ALA A 278 10.42 2.37 -6.05
CA ALA A 278 9.82 3.60 -6.56
C ALA A 278 10.81 4.77 -6.50
N GLU A 279 10.44 5.89 -7.11
CA GLU A 279 11.12 7.18 -7.02
C GLU A 279 10.25 8.14 -6.21
N MET A 280 10.83 8.81 -5.20
CA MET A 280 10.11 9.75 -4.33
C MET A 280 9.53 10.93 -5.14
N GLY A 281 8.43 11.50 -4.65
CA GLY A 281 7.86 12.72 -5.19
C GLY A 281 6.81 13.30 -4.26
N SER A 282 5.82 13.96 -4.86
CA SER A 282 4.78 14.74 -4.21
C SER A 282 3.37 14.36 -4.69
N SER A 283 3.16 13.16 -5.23
CA SER A 283 1.85 12.79 -5.81
C SER A 283 0.75 12.71 -4.73
N GLY A 284 -0.16 13.69 -4.72
CA GLY A 284 -1.16 13.82 -3.65
C GLY A 284 -0.61 14.37 -2.32
N ALA A 285 0.56 15.02 -2.34
CA ALA A 285 1.17 15.72 -1.20
C ALA A 285 1.58 17.15 -1.58
N ASN A 286 1.77 18.02 -0.59
CA ASN A 286 2.15 19.43 -0.80
C ASN A 286 3.67 19.68 -0.93
N ARG A 287 4.49 18.62 -0.82
CA ARG A 287 5.96 18.65 -0.87
C ARG A 287 6.49 17.27 -1.24
N ASP A 288 7.74 17.20 -1.70
CA ASP A 288 8.38 15.91 -1.92
C ASP A 288 8.65 15.20 -0.58
N SER A 289 8.03 14.04 -0.42
CA SER A 289 8.20 13.18 0.76
C SER A 289 7.61 11.80 0.50
N LEU A 290 8.24 10.76 1.03
CA LEU A 290 7.67 9.42 1.09
C LEU A 290 6.69 9.34 2.26
N HIS A 291 5.42 9.03 1.99
CA HIS A 291 4.52 8.53 3.02
C HIS A 291 4.77 7.03 3.23
N PHE A 292 5.16 6.65 4.43
CA PHE A 292 5.45 5.26 4.79
C PHE A 292 4.55 4.77 5.92
N GLU A 293 3.76 3.75 5.64
CA GLU A 293 2.87 3.11 6.61
C GLU A 293 3.25 1.63 6.81
N ILE A 294 3.14 1.15 8.05
CA ILE A 294 3.17 -0.27 8.38
C ILE A 294 1.78 -0.66 8.92
N ARG A 295 1.20 -1.73 8.38
CA ARG A 295 -0.04 -2.31 8.90
C ARG A 295 0.21 -3.66 9.54
N ARG A 296 -0.36 -3.86 10.73
CA ARG A 296 -0.38 -5.13 11.45
C ARG A 296 -1.81 -5.64 11.53
N ASN A 297 -2.08 -6.80 10.93
CA ASN A 297 -3.41 -7.40 10.84
C ASN A 297 -4.46 -6.39 10.32
N GLY A 298 -4.19 -5.78 9.16
CA GLY A 298 -5.05 -4.78 8.52
C GLY A 298 -5.06 -3.38 9.13
N LYS A 299 -4.61 -3.20 10.37
CA LYS A 299 -4.65 -1.91 11.08
C LYS A 299 -3.33 -1.13 10.97
N PRO A 300 -3.38 0.20 10.79
CA PRO A 300 -2.21 1.08 10.91
C PRO A 300 -1.49 0.88 12.25
N ALA A 301 -0.17 0.79 12.21
CA ALA A 301 0.71 0.71 13.38
C ALA A 301 1.84 1.72 13.23
N ASN A 302 2.33 2.26 14.35
CA ASN A 302 3.39 3.27 14.38
C ASN A 302 4.69 2.72 13.75
N PRO A 303 5.15 3.22 12.59
CA PRO A 303 6.32 2.66 11.91
C PRO A 303 7.61 2.75 12.75
N LEU A 304 7.71 3.73 13.65
CA LEU A 304 8.89 3.94 14.50
C LEU A 304 9.10 2.83 15.56
N GLU A 305 8.13 1.95 15.77
CA GLU A 305 8.25 0.76 16.62
C GLU A 305 8.90 -0.44 15.91
N PHE A 306 8.95 -0.40 14.57
CA PHE A 306 9.50 -1.47 13.72
C PHE A 306 10.86 -1.08 13.12
N LEU A 307 11.05 0.21 12.84
CA LEU A 307 12.25 0.72 12.19
C LEU A 307 13.45 0.80 13.15
N PRO A 308 14.69 0.71 12.61
CA PRO A 308 15.90 0.95 13.40
C PRO A 308 15.89 2.35 14.01
N ARG A 309 16.46 2.51 15.21
CA ARG A 309 16.74 3.83 15.77
C ARG A 309 17.79 4.55 14.91
N ARG A 310 17.61 5.86 14.79
CA ARG A 310 18.51 6.84 14.16
C ARG A 310 18.67 8.02 15.11
#